data_AF-A0A949XX31-F1
#
_entry.id   AF-A0A949XX31-F1
#
_cell.length_a   1.000
_cell.length_b   1.000
_cell.length_c   1.000
_cell.angle_alpha   90.00
_cell.angle_beta   90.00
_cell.angle_gamma   90.00
#
_symmetry.space_group_name_H-M   'P 1'
#
loop_
_entity.id
_entity.type
_entity.pdbx_description
1 polymer ?
#
loop_
_entity_poly.entity_id
_entity_poly.type
_entity_poly.pdbx_seq_one_letter_code
_entity_poly.pdbx_strand_id
1 'polypeptide(L)'
;MAVASVGVQEVPTRRQLIKIISHLYRAGSIKLTSKGQVEKDYQTPYGVATVARHVSQSTQGGPTSCPLDRDARIVVSSTPRFAKVLSHKYAEFSSPHAQIDLKENHGRSVSRCLIQDVADAVAAAVLAKEEDGRYTLPKFDKPPSTVTVSLDGTCLLMGEDGWRETMVGTLSFYDREGERQHTIYLAARAPASK
;
A
#
# COMPACT_ATOMS: atom_id res chain seq x y z
N MET A 1 2.36 -20.46 -35.49
CA MET A 1 3.14 -19.29 -34.98
C MET A 1 2.46 -18.03 -35.50
N ALA A 2 1.72 -17.32 -34.65
CA ALA A 2 1.15 -16.01 -34.99
C ALA A 2 1.88 -14.95 -34.16
N VAL A 3 2.62 -14.08 -34.85
CA VAL A 3 3.32 -12.94 -34.24
C VAL A 3 2.33 -11.79 -34.18
N ALA A 4 1.82 -11.47 -32.99
CA ALA A 4 0.99 -10.28 -32.78
C ALA A 4 1.92 -9.07 -32.68
N SER A 5 1.88 -8.21 -33.69
CA SER A 5 2.51 -6.88 -33.67
C SER A 5 1.91 -6.04 -32.55
N VAL A 6 2.70 -5.75 -31.52
CA VAL A 6 2.33 -4.79 -30.48
C VAL A 6 2.38 -3.40 -31.10
N GLY A 7 1.20 -2.83 -31.35
CA GLY A 7 1.06 -1.46 -31.83
C GLY A 7 1.68 -0.49 -30.83
N VAL A 8 2.60 0.34 -31.32
CA VAL A 8 3.19 1.45 -30.59
C VAL A 8 2.06 2.41 -30.20
N GLN A 9 1.74 2.50 -28.91
CA GLN A 9 0.82 3.53 -28.42
C GLN A 9 1.49 4.89 -28.60
N GLU A 10 0.90 5.73 -29.46
CA GLU A 10 1.39 7.09 -29.71
C GLU A 10 1.43 7.90 -28.40
N VAL A 11 2.59 8.52 -28.15
CA VAL A 11 2.79 9.45 -27.03
C VAL A 11 1.98 10.72 -27.32
N PRO A 12 1.03 11.12 -26.44
CA PRO A 12 0.15 12.24 -26.72
C PRO A 12 0.92 13.55 -26.84
N THR A 13 0.55 14.35 -27.82
CA THR A 13 1.23 15.62 -28.12
C THR A 13 1.00 16.67 -27.02
N ARG A 14 1.91 17.64 -26.90
CA ARG A 14 1.86 18.74 -25.92
C ARG A 14 0.51 19.50 -25.95
N ARG A 15 -0.16 19.59 -27.10
CA ARG A 15 -1.51 20.19 -27.25
C ARG A 15 -2.63 19.31 -26.70
N GLN A 16 -2.53 17.97 -26.80
CA GLN A 16 -3.48 17.04 -26.18
C GLN A 16 -3.35 17.04 -24.65
N LEU A 17 -2.12 17.12 -24.14
CA LEU A 17 -1.85 17.30 -22.70
C LEU A 17 -2.46 18.61 -22.17
N ILE A 18 -2.34 19.72 -22.90
CA ILE A 18 -2.93 21.03 -22.51
C ILE A 18 -4.48 21.01 -22.54
N LYS A 19 -5.09 20.23 -23.43
CA LYS A 19 -6.57 20.08 -23.47
C LYS A 19 -7.12 19.28 -22.30
N ILE A 20 -6.37 18.30 -21.80
CA ILE A 20 -6.69 17.56 -20.56
C ILE A 20 -6.59 18.47 -19.33
N ILE A 21 -5.77 19.52 -19.40
CA ILE A 21 -5.42 20.37 -18.26
C ILE A 21 -6.44 21.51 -18.00
N SER A 22 -7.21 21.98 -18.98
CA SER A 22 -7.85 23.31 -18.81
C SER A 22 -9.32 23.36 -18.40
N HIS A 23 -10.24 22.45 -18.72
CA HIS A 23 -11.66 22.71 -18.40
C HIS A 23 -12.46 21.45 -18.06
N LEU A 24 -12.81 21.33 -16.78
CA LEU A 24 -13.64 20.30 -16.15
C LEU A 24 -13.01 18.91 -16.01
N TYR A 25 -12.56 18.61 -14.79
CA TYR A 25 -12.36 17.24 -14.33
C TYR A 25 -13.60 16.81 -13.54
N ARG A 26 -14.20 15.67 -13.89
CA ARG A 26 -15.31 15.06 -13.14
C ARG A 26 -14.78 13.90 -12.30
N ALA A 27 -14.90 14.01 -10.98
CA ALA A 27 -14.77 12.88 -10.08
C ALA A 27 -16.18 12.36 -9.79
N GLY A 28 -16.64 11.37 -10.57
CA GLY A 28 -18.02 10.89 -10.51
C GLY A 28 -19.03 11.96 -10.99
N SER A 29 -20.02 12.27 -10.16
CA SER A 29 -21.08 13.27 -10.43
C SER A 29 -20.67 14.71 -10.13
N ILE A 30 -19.52 14.95 -9.49
CA ILE A 30 -19.11 16.28 -9.01
C ILE A 30 -18.20 16.96 -10.04
N LYS A 31 -18.57 18.18 -10.42
CA LYS A 31 -17.75 19.08 -11.26
C LYS A 31 -16.69 19.75 -10.41
N LEU A 32 -15.41 19.53 -10.75
CA LEU A 32 -14.27 20.18 -10.11
C LEU A 32 -13.72 21.29 -11.01
N THR A 33 -13.43 22.45 -10.43
CA THR A 33 -12.83 23.60 -11.13
C THR A 33 -11.36 23.72 -10.76
N SER A 34 -10.52 24.05 -11.76
CA SER A 34 -9.09 24.19 -11.53
C SER A 34 -8.80 25.41 -10.66
N LYS A 35 -7.86 25.24 -9.72
CA LYS A 35 -7.30 26.30 -8.87
C LYS A 35 -5.91 26.73 -9.35
N GLY A 36 -5.45 26.23 -10.50
CA GLY A 36 -4.12 26.47 -11.04
C GLY A 36 -3.11 25.39 -10.65
N GLN A 37 -1.83 25.71 -10.85
CA GLN A 37 -0.71 24.83 -10.53
C GLN A 37 -0.19 25.12 -9.14
N VAL A 38 0.11 24.05 -8.40
CA VAL A 38 0.74 24.09 -7.09
C VAL A 38 1.90 23.11 -7.10
N GLU A 39 3.05 23.51 -6.58
CA GLU A 39 4.20 22.61 -6.44
C GLU A 39 3.98 21.64 -5.28
N LYS A 40 4.38 20.39 -5.47
CA LYS A 40 4.43 19.38 -4.41
C LYS A 40 5.67 18.53 -4.57
N ASP A 41 6.28 18.22 -3.44
CA ASP A 41 7.38 17.27 -3.34
C ASP A 41 6.85 15.84 -3.24
N TYR A 42 7.33 14.99 -4.13
CA TYR A 42 7.06 13.56 -4.11
C TYR A 42 8.29 12.77 -3.72
N GLN A 43 8.09 11.80 -2.84
CA GLN A 43 9.10 10.88 -2.39
C GLN A 43 9.21 9.72 -3.38
N THR A 44 10.41 9.56 -3.95
CA THR A 44 10.74 8.47 -4.85
C THR A 44 11.88 7.63 -4.25
N PRO A 45 12.13 6.42 -4.79
CA PRO A 45 13.29 5.63 -4.38
C PRO A 45 14.62 6.34 -4.65
N TYR A 46 14.63 7.31 -5.56
CA TYR A 46 15.84 7.96 -6.07
C TYR A 46 16.04 9.38 -5.55
N GLY A 47 15.11 9.90 -4.74
CA GLY A 47 15.14 11.31 -4.37
C GLY A 47 13.76 11.91 -4.19
N VAL A 48 13.76 13.20 -3.83
CA VAL A 48 12.56 14.03 -3.89
C VAL A 48 12.41 14.55 -5.32
N ALA A 49 11.20 14.45 -5.87
CA ALA A 49 10.84 15.05 -7.14
C ALA A 49 9.78 16.13 -6.91
N THR A 50 10.13 17.39 -7.17
CA THR A 50 9.21 18.52 -7.10
C THR A 50 8.48 18.65 -8.44
N VAL A 51 7.15 18.61 -8.42
CA VAL A 51 6.33 18.69 -9.63
C VAL A 51 5.25 19.74 -9.48
N ALA A 52 5.20 20.67 -10.42
CA ALA A 52 4.08 21.59 -10.59
C ALA A 52 2.88 20.82 -11.16
N ARG A 53 1.80 20.71 -10.37
CA ARG A 53 0.62 19.92 -10.72
C ARG A 53 -0.64 20.75 -10.62
N HIS A 54 -1.62 20.45 -11.48
CA HIS A 54 -2.92 21.09 -11.37
C HIS A 54 -3.74 20.51 -10.23
N VAL A 55 -4.29 21.40 -9.41
CA VAL A 55 -5.25 21.06 -8.36
C VAL A 55 -6.61 21.62 -8.71
N SER A 56 -7.66 20.87 -8.37
CA SER A 56 -9.04 21.22 -8.65
C SER A 56 -9.89 21.03 -7.38
N GLN A 57 -10.92 21.86 -7.21
CA GLN A 57 -11.80 21.81 -6.04
C GLN A 57 -13.27 21.88 -6.48
N SER A 58 -14.18 21.38 -5.66
CA SER A 58 -15.61 21.56 -5.90
C SER A 58 -16.02 23.02 -5.65
N THR A 59 -17.10 23.47 -6.29
CA THR A 59 -17.65 24.81 -6.05
C THR A 59 -18.26 24.96 -4.65
N GLN A 60 -18.56 23.86 -3.96
CA GLN A 60 -19.04 23.86 -2.57
C GLN A 60 -17.90 23.85 -1.54
N GLY A 61 -16.63 23.93 -1.99
CA GLY A 61 -15.47 23.82 -1.13
C GLY A 61 -15.01 22.37 -0.93
N GLY A 62 -14.22 22.12 0.12
CA GLY A 62 -13.70 20.78 0.47
C GLY A 62 -12.25 20.51 -0.01
N PRO A 63 -11.77 19.27 0.11
CA PRO A 63 -10.39 18.92 -0.22
C PRO A 63 -10.06 19.15 -1.70
N THR A 64 -8.82 19.53 -1.97
CA THR A 64 -8.32 19.67 -3.35
C THR A 64 -8.00 18.29 -3.92
N SER A 65 -8.45 18.06 -5.15
CA SER A 65 -8.17 16.86 -5.92
C SER A 65 -7.11 17.16 -6.96
N CYS A 66 -6.10 16.29 -7.06
CA CYS A 66 -5.11 16.35 -8.12
C CYS A 66 -5.24 15.10 -9.00
N PRO A 67 -5.55 15.25 -10.31
CA PRO A 67 -5.59 14.12 -11.23
C PRO A 67 -4.26 13.35 -11.27
N LEU A 68 -3.12 14.05 -11.19
CA LEU A 68 -1.80 13.41 -11.16
C LEU A 68 -1.65 12.49 -9.95
N ASP A 69 -1.97 12.97 -8.73
CA ASP A 69 -1.89 12.14 -7.51
C ASP A 69 -2.77 10.88 -7.65
N ARG A 70 -3.97 11.03 -8.21
CA ARG A 70 -4.89 9.90 -8.45
C ARG A 70 -4.32 8.93 -9.48
N ASP A 71 -3.95 9.40 -10.65
CA ASP A 71 -3.59 8.56 -11.80
C ASP A 71 -2.23 7.88 -11.58
N ALA A 72 -1.26 8.58 -10.98
CA ALA A 72 0.02 8.01 -10.57
C ALA A 72 -0.08 7.14 -9.29
N ARG A 73 -1.27 7.05 -8.68
CA ARG A 73 -1.56 6.27 -7.46
C ARG A 73 -0.61 6.65 -6.32
N ILE A 74 -0.39 7.94 -6.13
CA ILE A 74 0.47 8.45 -5.05
C ILE A 74 -0.10 8.00 -3.71
N VAL A 75 0.75 7.42 -2.87
CA VAL A 75 0.43 7.00 -1.51
C VAL A 75 0.99 8.04 -0.55
N VAL A 76 0.12 8.83 0.07
CA VAL A 76 0.49 10.03 0.86
C VAL A 76 1.27 11.04 0.00
N SER A 77 2.59 11.06 0.10
CA SER A 77 3.51 11.85 -0.72
C SER A 77 4.49 10.99 -1.52
N SER A 78 4.31 9.67 -1.52
CA SER A 78 5.24 8.71 -2.10
C SER A 78 4.72 8.08 -3.39
N THR A 79 5.62 7.84 -4.34
CA THR A 79 5.32 7.01 -5.52
C THR A 79 5.00 5.57 -5.11
N PRO A 80 4.19 4.81 -5.88
CA PRO A 80 3.87 3.41 -5.56
C PRO A 80 5.10 2.53 -5.32
N ARG A 81 6.17 2.76 -6.10
CA ARG A 81 7.43 2.01 -5.94
C ARG A 81 8.11 2.32 -4.61
N PHE A 82 8.16 3.59 -4.21
CA PHE A 82 8.75 3.94 -2.92
C PHE A 82 7.87 3.48 -1.76
N ALA A 83 6.55 3.61 -1.89
CA ALA A 83 5.60 3.10 -0.89
C ALA A 83 5.78 1.61 -0.63
N LYS A 84 5.95 0.79 -1.67
CA LYS A 84 6.28 -0.63 -1.56
C LYS A 84 7.58 -0.88 -0.79
N VAL A 85 8.62 -0.10 -1.07
CA VAL A 85 9.93 -0.21 -0.37
C VAL A 85 9.77 0.13 1.11
N LEU A 86 9.09 1.24 1.42
CA LEU A 86 8.86 1.67 2.80
C LEU A 86 8.03 0.64 3.58
N SER A 87 6.90 0.20 3.01
CA SER A 87 5.98 -0.73 3.68
C SER A 87 6.64 -2.10 3.92
N HIS A 88 7.40 -2.61 2.95
CA HIS A 88 8.13 -3.87 3.12
C HIS A 88 9.20 -3.74 4.21
N LYS A 89 10.00 -2.68 4.20
CA LYS A 89 11.04 -2.49 5.22
C LYS A 89 10.45 -2.30 6.62
N TYR A 90 9.31 -1.62 6.73
CA TYR A 90 8.63 -1.46 8.01
C TYR A 90 7.93 -2.73 8.49
N ALA A 91 7.54 -3.64 7.59
CA ALA A 91 7.03 -4.95 7.98
C ALA A 91 8.14 -5.85 8.56
N GLU A 92 9.36 -5.76 8.03
CA GLU A 92 10.52 -6.57 8.46
C GLU A 92 11.30 -5.94 9.62
N PHE A 93 11.22 -4.62 9.81
CA PHE A 93 12.02 -3.87 10.78
C PHE A 93 11.17 -2.90 11.61
N SER A 94 11.67 -2.48 12.78
CA SER A 94 11.07 -1.33 13.47
C SER A 94 11.35 -0.01 12.73
N SER A 95 10.53 1.03 12.93
CA SER A 95 10.67 2.30 12.21
C SER A 95 12.08 2.93 12.28
N PRO A 96 12.84 2.87 13.40
CA PRO A 96 14.22 3.35 13.43
C PRO A 96 15.17 2.51 12.55
N HIS A 97 15.04 1.19 12.56
CA HIS A 97 15.91 0.31 11.76
C HIS A 97 15.60 0.44 10.27
N ALA A 98 14.32 0.54 9.90
CA ALA A 98 13.92 0.84 8.53
C ALA A 98 14.50 2.18 8.05
N GLN A 99 14.52 3.20 8.92
CA GLN A 99 15.10 4.50 8.60
C GLN A 99 16.63 4.43 8.39
N ILE A 100 17.34 3.70 9.24
CA ILE A 100 18.79 3.49 9.12
C ILE A 100 19.10 2.78 7.80
N ASP A 101 18.41 1.67 7.50
CA ASP A 101 18.60 0.93 6.26
C ASP A 101 18.31 1.79 5.01
N LEU A 102 17.22 2.58 5.04
CA LEU A 102 16.90 3.49 3.93
C LEU A 102 18.01 4.53 3.70
N LYS A 103 18.62 5.03 4.77
CA LYS A 103 19.72 5.96 4.68
C LYS A 103 20.98 5.30 4.13
N GLU A 104 21.37 4.15 4.67
CA GLU A 104 22.65 3.49 4.37
C GLU A 104 22.64 2.78 3.02
N ASN A 105 21.56 2.06 2.70
CA ASN A 105 21.50 1.22 1.49
C ASN A 105 20.86 1.93 0.30
N HIS A 106 19.98 2.90 0.54
CA HIS A 106 19.22 3.59 -0.53
C HIS A 106 19.56 5.08 -0.66
N GLY A 107 20.39 5.63 0.24
CA GLY A 107 20.69 7.06 0.27
C GLY A 107 19.45 7.92 0.56
N ARG A 108 18.43 7.36 1.20
CA ARG A 108 17.14 8.01 1.46
C ARG A 108 17.02 8.38 2.93
N SER A 109 17.30 9.64 3.24
CA SER A 109 16.98 10.21 4.55
C SER A 109 15.51 10.62 4.60
N VAL A 110 14.67 9.81 5.24
CA VAL A 110 13.23 10.05 5.44
C VAL A 110 12.87 10.07 6.91
N SER A 111 11.76 10.70 7.29
CA SER A 111 11.28 10.71 8.67
C SER A 111 10.62 9.39 9.06
N ARG A 112 10.60 9.07 10.36
CA ARG A 112 9.87 7.90 10.88
C ARG A 112 8.37 8.00 10.65
N CYS A 113 7.79 9.19 10.82
CA CYS A 113 6.38 9.44 10.53
C CYS A 113 6.04 9.12 9.07
N LEU A 114 6.87 9.52 8.11
CA LEU A 114 6.60 9.20 6.70
C LEU A 114 6.60 7.68 6.44
N ILE A 115 7.52 6.93 7.06
CA ILE A 115 7.56 5.47 6.94
C ILE A 115 6.25 4.87 7.47
N GLN A 116 5.81 5.31 8.65
CA GLN A 116 4.59 4.85 9.31
C GLN A 116 3.34 5.22 8.51
N ASP A 117 3.16 6.50 8.16
CA ASP A 117 2.01 7.00 7.40
C ASP A 117 1.84 6.28 6.06
N VAL A 118 2.95 6.02 5.36
CA VAL A 118 2.92 5.32 4.08
C VAL A 118 2.59 3.84 4.28
N ALA A 119 3.17 3.18 5.29
CA ALA A 119 2.84 1.79 5.59
C ALA A 119 1.38 1.62 6.01
N ASP A 120 0.86 2.52 6.84
CA ASP A 120 -0.54 2.53 7.28
C ASP A 120 -1.49 2.77 6.10
N ALA A 121 -1.16 3.70 5.20
CA ALA A 121 -1.94 3.92 3.98
C ALA A 121 -1.95 2.70 3.05
N VAL A 122 -0.82 1.98 2.93
CA VAL A 122 -0.75 0.72 2.17
C VAL A 122 -1.59 -0.36 2.86
N ALA A 123 -1.48 -0.50 4.17
CA ALA A 123 -2.25 -1.47 4.94
C ALA A 123 -3.76 -1.22 4.81
N ALA A 124 -4.21 0.03 4.94
CA ALA A 124 -5.61 0.41 4.73
C ALA A 124 -6.11 0.05 3.32
N ALA A 125 -5.28 0.27 2.29
CA ALA A 125 -5.64 -0.09 0.92
C ALA A 125 -5.70 -1.61 0.69
N VAL A 126 -4.93 -2.40 1.45
CA VAL A 126 -4.99 -3.88 1.43
C VAL A 126 -6.22 -4.38 2.16
N LEU A 127 -6.50 -3.88 3.37
CA LEU A 127 -7.68 -4.23 4.16
C LEU A 127 -8.97 -3.93 3.39
N ALA A 128 -9.05 -2.79 2.71
CA ALA A 128 -10.20 -2.43 1.86
C ALA A 128 -10.42 -3.38 0.68
N LYS A 129 -9.42 -4.17 0.29
CA LYS A 129 -9.53 -5.20 -0.76
C LYS A 129 -9.71 -6.61 -0.19
N GLU A 130 -9.52 -6.79 1.10
CA GLU A 130 -9.59 -8.10 1.75
C GLU A 130 -11.01 -8.66 1.71
N GLU A 131 -12.05 -7.80 1.79
CA GLU A 131 -13.46 -8.20 1.68
C GLU A 131 -13.77 -8.95 0.37
N ASP A 132 -13.08 -8.60 -0.72
CA ASP A 132 -13.22 -9.24 -2.04
C ASP A 132 -12.09 -10.26 -2.34
N GLY A 133 -11.07 -10.30 -1.49
CA GLY A 133 -9.83 -11.04 -1.70
C GLY A 133 -9.95 -12.50 -1.27
N ARG A 134 -9.85 -13.43 -2.21
CA ARG A 134 -9.69 -14.86 -1.89
C ARG A 134 -8.22 -15.18 -1.67
N TYR A 135 -7.87 -15.61 -0.45
CA TYR A 135 -6.56 -16.21 -0.21
C TYR A 135 -6.42 -17.46 -1.09
N THR A 136 -5.44 -17.45 -2.00
CA THR A 136 -5.17 -18.59 -2.86
C THR A 136 -4.24 -19.54 -2.12
N LEU A 137 -4.74 -20.73 -1.79
CA LEU A 137 -3.92 -21.78 -1.20
C LEU A 137 -2.80 -22.18 -2.18
N PRO A 138 -1.61 -22.53 -1.69
CA PRO A 138 -0.60 -23.14 -2.52
C PRO A 138 -1.13 -24.48 -3.07
N LYS A 139 -0.52 -24.94 -4.17
CA LYS A 139 -0.80 -26.30 -4.66
C LYS A 139 -0.24 -27.30 -3.65
N PHE A 140 -1.08 -28.25 -3.25
CA PHE A 140 -0.66 -29.37 -2.42
C PHE A 140 -0.21 -30.53 -3.31
N ASP A 141 0.95 -31.10 -3.02
CA ASP A 141 1.44 -32.28 -3.73
C ASP A 141 0.54 -33.51 -3.47
N LYS A 142 -0.03 -33.58 -2.26
CA LYS A 142 -1.01 -34.60 -1.85
C LYS A 142 -2.24 -33.92 -1.25
N PRO A 143 -3.45 -34.47 -1.42
CA PRO A 143 -4.63 -33.89 -0.77
C PRO A 143 -4.45 -33.91 0.75
N PRO A 144 -4.70 -32.80 1.46
CA PRO A 144 -4.61 -32.77 2.91
C PRO A 144 -5.67 -33.70 3.53
N SER A 145 -5.27 -34.51 4.50
CA SER A 145 -6.17 -35.40 5.26
C SER A 145 -6.55 -34.85 6.63
N THR A 146 -5.74 -33.92 7.15
CA THR A 146 -5.96 -33.36 8.48
C THR A 146 -5.68 -31.85 8.46
N VAL A 147 -6.57 -31.10 9.10
CA VAL A 147 -6.39 -29.67 9.35
C VAL A 147 -6.29 -29.49 10.86
N THR A 148 -5.23 -28.83 11.31
CA THR A 148 -5.11 -28.43 12.72
C THR A 148 -5.36 -26.94 12.84
N VAL A 149 -6.08 -26.58 13.89
CA VAL A 149 -6.34 -25.20 14.28
C VAL A 149 -5.61 -24.98 15.59
N SER A 150 -4.70 -24.03 15.62
CA SER A 150 -4.03 -23.62 16.86
C SER A 150 -4.17 -22.12 17.07
N LEU A 151 -4.06 -21.71 18.32
CA LEU A 151 -4.10 -20.32 18.73
C LEU A 151 -2.99 -20.14 19.75
N ASP A 152 -2.11 -19.19 19.52
CA ASP A 152 -1.04 -18.80 20.44
C ASP A 152 -1.14 -17.31 20.76
N GLY A 153 -0.76 -16.96 21.98
CA GLY A 153 -0.81 -15.60 22.51
C GLY A 153 0.59 -15.12 22.88
N THR A 154 0.92 -13.89 22.52
CA THR A 154 2.16 -13.26 22.97
C THR A 154 1.91 -11.84 23.47
N CYS A 155 2.68 -11.41 24.46
CA CYS A 155 2.60 -10.07 25.00
C CYS A 155 3.46 -9.11 24.18
N LEU A 156 2.85 -8.09 23.58
CA LEU A 156 3.52 -6.98 22.91
C LEU A 156 3.44 -5.72 23.77
N LEU A 157 4.56 -5.01 23.91
CA LEU A 157 4.60 -3.71 24.57
C LEU A 157 4.05 -2.63 23.61
N MET A 158 2.85 -2.13 23.90
CA MET A 158 2.19 -1.08 23.11
C MET A 158 2.42 0.32 23.72
N GLY A 159 3.68 0.71 23.87
CA GLY A 159 4.05 2.05 24.33
C GLY A 159 3.37 2.44 25.65
N GLU A 160 2.64 3.55 25.64
CA GLU A 160 1.93 4.09 26.82
C GLU A 160 0.79 3.19 27.33
N ASP A 161 0.24 2.33 26.46
CA ASP A 161 -0.83 1.39 26.81
C ASP A 161 -0.32 0.13 27.54
N GLY A 162 0.99 0.07 27.82
CA GLY A 162 1.64 -1.04 28.50
C GLY A 162 1.67 -2.33 27.67
N TRP A 163 1.83 -3.46 28.35
CA TRP A 163 1.82 -4.78 27.72
C TRP A 163 0.39 -5.18 27.33
N ARG A 164 0.21 -5.59 26.08
CA ARG A 164 -1.05 -6.10 25.54
C ARG A 164 -0.83 -7.48 24.97
N GLU A 165 -1.78 -8.37 25.21
CA GLU A 165 -1.79 -9.67 24.56
C GLU A 165 -2.20 -9.52 23.10
N THR A 166 -1.49 -10.22 22.22
CA THR A 166 -1.79 -10.34 20.80
C THR A 166 -1.87 -11.80 20.46
N MET A 167 -2.86 -12.16 19.63
CA MET A 167 -3.18 -13.54 19.33
C MET A 167 -2.82 -13.84 17.88
N VAL A 168 -2.26 -15.01 17.64
CA VAL A 168 -2.04 -15.56 16.30
C VAL A 168 -2.73 -16.91 16.22
N GLY A 169 -3.74 -17.00 15.36
CA GLY A 169 -4.34 -18.26 14.95
C GLY A 169 -3.56 -18.87 13.79
N THR A 170 -3.43 -20.19 13.77
CA THR A 170 -2.89 -20.90 12.61
C THR A 170 -3.83 -21.99 12.12
N LEU A 171 -3.91 -22.13 10.80
CA LEU A 171 -4.52 -23.26 10.13
C LEU A 171 -3.42 -24.05 9.42
N SER A 172 -3.09 -25.24 9.92
CA SER A 172 -2.03 -26.08 9.34
C SER A 172 -2.63 -27.32 8.66
N PHE A 173 -2.16 -27.60 7.44
CA PHE A 173 -2.63 -28.69 6.60
C PHE A 173 -1.60 -29.82 6.59
N TYR A 174 -2.04 -31.05 6.84
CA TYR A 174 -1.20 -32.24 6.91
C TYR A 174 -1.64 -33.31 5.92
N ASP A 175 -0.69 -34.08 5.38
CA ASP A 175 -0.98 -35.29 4.62
C ASP A 175 -1.30 -36.50 5.52
N ARG A 176 -1.57 -37.65 4.91
CA ARG A 176 -1.95 -38.88 5.64
C ARG A 176 -0.81 -39.44 6.48
N GLU A 177 0.42 -39.11 6.12
CA GLU A 177 1.63 -39.54 6.80
C GLU A 177 1.94 -38.63 8.00
N GLY A 178 1.23 -37.51 8.15
CA GLY A 178 1.42 -36.55 9.24
C GLY A 178 2.44 -35.46 8.91
N GLU A 179 2.85 -35.32 7.64
CA GLU A 179 3.76 -34.28 7.20
C GLU A 179 3.02 -32.97 6.91
N ARG A 180 3.60 -31.85 7.36
CA ARG A 180 2.98 -30.52 7.25
C ARG A 180 3.21 -29.95 5.85
N GLN A 181 2.13 -29.70 5.12
CA GLN A 181 2.17 -29.18 3.76
C GLN A 181 2.14 -27.64 3.71
N HIS A 182 1.34 -27.00 4.56
CA HIS A 182 1.20 -25.54 4.57
C HIS A 182 0.62 -25.05 5.90
N THR A 183 0.91 -23.79 6.25
CA THR A 183 0.31 -23.11 7.39
C THR A 183 -0.13 -21.72 6.97
N ILE A 184 -1.38 -21.39 7.28
CA ILE A 184 -1.93 -20.04 7.19
C ILE A 184 -1.83 -19.41 8.58
N TYR A 185 -1.33 -18.19 8.65
CA TYR A 185 -1.25 -17.40 9.86
C TYR A 185 -2.31 -16.29 9.83
N LEU A 186 -3.07 -16.17 10.91
CA LEU A 186 -4.10 -15.15 11.10
C LEU A 186 -3.79 -14.42 12.40
N ALA A 187 -3.24 -13.20 12.28
CA ALA A 187 -3.00 -12.36 13.44
C ALA A 187 -4.26 -11.56 13.78
N ALA A 188 -4.60 -11.48 15.06
CA ALA A 188 -5.68 -10.65 15.56
C ALA A 188 -5.23 -9.91 16.83
N ARG A 189 -5.68 -8.66 16.95
CA ARG A 189 -5.60 -7.95 18.23
C ARG A 189 -6.54 -8.66 19.21
N ALA A 190 -6.05 -9.00 20.40
CA ALA A 190 -6.92 -9.55 21.44
C ALA A 190 -8.02 -8.51 21.78
N PRO A 191 -9.29 -8.93 21.94
CA PRO A 191 -10.32 -8.03 22.43
C PRO A 191 -9.91 -7.46 23.79
N ALA A 192 -10.22 -6.19 24.03
CA ALA A 192 -9.92 -5.56 25.32
C ALA A 192 -10.59 -6.38 26.45
N SER A 193 -9.82 -6.76 27.46
CA SER A 193 -10.37 -7.32 28.70
C SER A 193 -11.34 -6.30 29.28
N LYS A 194 -12.59 -6.72 29.53
CA LYS A 194 -13.55 -5.92 30.28
C LYS A 194 -13.08 -5.68 31.71
#